data_AF-A0A5C8WMN9-F1
#
_entry.id   AF-A0A5C8WMN9-F1
#
_cell.length_a   1.000
_cell.length_b   1.000
_cell.length_c   1.000
_cell.angle_alpha   90.00
_cell.angle_beta   90.00
_cell.angle_gamma   90.00
#
_symmetry.space_group_name_H-M   'P 1'
#
loop_
_entity.id
_entity.type
_entity.pdbx_description
1 polymer ?
#
loop_
_entity_poly.entity_id
_entity_poly.type
_entity_poly.pdbx_seq_one_letter_code
_entity_poly.pdbx_strand_id
1 'polypeptide(L)'
;MGAENFAEQERLMQRLDRKCQEQTERVRDMVREAGRPDLLAEFDQRLRESDLGITGARSTWHSISDAQRRLLILLSNGPASVRRTKGASYDVVSEAGSRATGIRLGTVRNLARRELLEWTGGAFDPEASAAPTERMAFVLKHGRPAPGAHFDGFRP
;
A
#
# COMPACT_ATOMS: atom_id res chain seq x y z
N MET A 1 20.57 -5.30 -30.94
CA MET A 1 21.17 -5.60 -29.61
C MET A 1 20.13 -5.36 -28.51
N GLY A 2 19.08 -6.19 -28.42
CA GLY A 2 17.99 -5.96 -27.44
C GLY A 2 17.28 -7.24 -26.98
N ALA A 3 17.15 -8.25 -27.83
CA ALA A 3 16.43 -9.48 -27.51
C ALA A 3 17.19 -10.45 -26.57
N GLU A 4 18.53 -10.51 -26.65
CA GLU A 4 19.34 -11.40 -25.82
C GLU A 4 19.27 -11.03 -24.33
N ASN A 5 19.17 -9.73 -24.02
CA ASN A 5 19.09 -9.24 -22.64
C ASN A 5 17.73 -9.56 -21.97
N PHE A 6 16.63 -9.57 -22.74
CA PHE A 6 15.32 -9.97 -22.22
C PHE A 6 15.22 -11.48 -21.96
N ALA A 7 15.71 -12.30 -22.89
CA ALA A 7 15.70 -13.75 -22.73
C ALA A 7 16.56 -14.22 -21.53
N GLU A 8 17.68 -13.55 -21.28
CA GLU A 8 18.52 -13.80 -20.11
C GLU A 8 17.86 -13.35 -18.81
N GLN A 9 17.22 -12.18 -18.79
CA GLN A 9 16.44 -11.69 -17.65
C GLN A 9 15.27 -12.61 -17.32
N GLU A 10 14.53 -13.08 -18.33
CA GLU A 10 13.41 -14.00 -18.14
C GLU A 10 13.86 -15.34 -17.57
N ARG A 11 14.97 -15.91 -18.08
CA ARG A 11 15.56 -17.14 -17.54
C ARG A 11 16.10 -16.96 -16.12
N LEU A 12 16.54 -15.75 -15.76
CA LEU A 12 16.97 -15.43 -14.40
C LEU A 12 15.75 -15.38 -13.47
N MET A 13 14.69 -14.68 -13.87
CA MET A 13 13.44 -14.61 -13.12
C MET A 13 12.85 -16.00 -12.86
N GLN A 14 12.72 -16.83 -13.89
CA GLN A 14 12.24 -18.21 -13.76
C GLN A 14 13.09 -19.05 -12.80
N ARG A 15 14.42 -18.86 -12.80
CA ARG A 15 15.32 -19.56 -11.87
C ARG A 15 15.15 -19.08 -10.43
N LEU A 16 14.91 -17.80 -10.22
CA LEU A 16 14.65 -17.24 -8.90
C LEU A 16 13.31 -17.73 -8.36
N ASP A 17 12.26 -17.70 -9.18
CA ASP A 17 10.93 -18.17 -8.80
C ASP A 17 10.96 -19.64 -8.40
N ARG A 18 11.65 -20.48 -9.18
CA ARG A 18 11.83 -21.90 -8.85
C ARG A 18 12.55 -22.09 -7.51
N LYS A 19 13.63 -21.34 -7.27
CA LYS A 19 14.37 -21.42 -5.99
C LYS A 19 13.51 -20.98 -4.81
N CYS A 20 12.69 -19.94 -4.97
CA CYS A 20 11.75 -19.50 -3.95
C CYS A 20 10.74 -20.60 -3.63
N GLN A 21 10.15 -21.24 -4.65
CA GLN A 21 9.21 -22.36 -4.47
C GLN A 21 9.86 -23.55 -3.74
N GLU A 22 11.07 -23.94 -4.15
CA GLU A 22 11.82 -25.03 -3.51
C GLU A 22 12.12 -24.73 -2.04
N GLN A 23 12.46 -23.48 -1.70
CA GLN A 23 12.67 -23.06 -0.32
C GLN A 23 11.38 -23.08 0.51
N THR A 24 10.27 -22.60 -0.07
CA THR A 24 8.96 -22.63 0.59
C THR A 24 8.51 -24.05 0.90
N GLU A 25 8.61 -24.97 -0.06
CA GLU A 25 8.25 -26.38 0.16
C GLU A 25 9.15 -27.03 1.22
N ARG A 26 10.46 -26.74 1.21
CA ARG A 26 11.37 -27.24 2.23
C ARG A 26 10.97 -26.80 3.64
N VAL A 27 10.55 -25.54 3.81
CA VAL A 27 10.06 -25.04 5.11
C VAL A 27 8.75 -25.75 5.49
N ARG A 28 7.83 -25.97 4.55
CA ARG A 28 6.59 -26.71 4.80
C ARG A 28 6.88 -28.13 5.30
N ASP A 29 7.80 -28.84 4.64
CA ASP A 29 8.19 -30.19 5.02
C ASP A 29 8.81 -30.24 6.42
N MET A 30 9.71 -29.31 6.73
CA MET A 30 10.29 -29.19 8.08
C MET A 30 9.22 -28.99 9.17
N VAL A 31 8.20 -28.16 8.90
CA VAL A 31 7.12 -27.89 9.87
C VAL A 31 6.18 -29.09 10.01
N ARG A 32 5.93 -29.83 8.92
CA ARG A 32 5.17 -31.10 8.95
C ARG A 32 5.90 -32.16 9.76
N GLU A 33 7.21 -32.32 9.53
CA GLU A 33 8.07 -33.25 10.26
C GLU A 33 8.12 -32.93 11.76
N ALA A 34 8.12 -31.64 12.11
CA ALA A 34 8.04 -31.19 13.50
C ALA A 34 6.67 -31.41 14.16
N GLY A 35 5.65 -31.85 13.42
CA GLY A 35 4.30 -32.10 13.95
C GLY A 35 3.58 -30.84 14.40
N ARG A 36 3.85 -29.68 13.79
CA ARG A 36 3.28 -28.37 14.15
C ARG A 36 2.30 -27.84 13.09
N PRO A 37 1.11 -28.44 12.97
CA PRO A 37 0.12 -28.02 11.96
C PRO A 37 -0.39 -26.58 12.17
N ASP A 38 -0.33 -26.08 13.40
CA ASP A 38 -0.64 -24.70 13.76
C ASP A 38 0.32 -23.70 13.08
N LEU A 39 1.63 -23.96 13.16
CA LEU A 39 2.65 -23.11 12.53
C LEU A 39 2.60 -23.20 11.01
N LEU A 40 2.27 -24.37 10.46
CA LEU A 40 2.10 -24.53 9.03
C LEU A 40 0.93 -23.67 8.51
N ALA A 41 -0.19 -23.68 9.24
CA ALA A 41 -1.34 -22.85 8.90
C ALA A 41 -1.02 -21.35 8.98
N GLU A 42 -0.28 -20.91 10.00
CA GLU A 42 0.18 -19.53 10.14
C GLU A 42 1.13 -19.14 9.00
N PHE A 43 2.08 -20.01 8.66
CA PHE A 43 3.03 -19.80 7.56
C PHE A 43 2.32 -19.67 6.21
N ASP A 44 1.40 -20.58 5.89
CA ASP A 44 0.60 -20.54 4.66
C ASP A 44 -0.33 -19.32 4.61
N GLN A 45 -0.83 -18.86 5.75
CA GLN A 45 -1.57 -17.62 5.84
C GLN A 45 -0.67 -16.42 5.53
N ARG A 46 0.54 -16.35 6.10
CA ARG A 46 1.50 -15.26 5.86
C ARG A 46 1.98 -15.22 4.41
N LEU A 47 2.23 -16.36 3.79
CA LEU A 47 2.56 -16.44 2.36
C LEU A 47 1.44 -15.87 1.50
N ARG A 48 0.19 -16.29 1.74
CA ARG A 48 -0.98 -15.73 1.04
C ARG A 48 -1.11 -14.23 1.24
N GLU A 49 -0.89 -13.72 2.45
CA GLU A 49 -0.90 -12.27 2.71
C GLU A 49 0.22 -11.54 1.96
N SER A 50 1.40 -12.16 1.83
CA SER A 50 2.52 -11.62 1.06
C SER A 50 2.20 -11.58 -0.44
N ASP A 51 1.69 -12.68 -1.00
CA ASP A 51 1.35 -12.80 -2.42
C ASP A 51 0.23 -11.83 -2.82
N LEU A 52 -0.73 -11.61 -1.92
CA LEU A 52 -1.80 -10.64 -2.11
C LEU A 52 -1.36 -9.19 -1.84
N GLY A 53 -0.11 -8.95 -1.41
CA GLY A 53 0.41 -7.61 -1.12
C GLY A 53 -0.10 -6.99 0.19
N ILE A 54 -0.79 -7.75 1.04
CA ILE A 54 -1.38 -7.29 2.31
C ILE A 54 -0.29 -6.81 3.27
N THR A 55 0.84 -7.53 3.35
CA THR A 55 1.99 -7.12 4.17
C THR A 55 2.54 -5.75 3.74
N GLY A 56 2.64 -5.53 2.42
CA GLY A 56 3.04 -4.24 1.85
C GLY A 56 2.04 -3.12 2.17
N ALA A 57 0.74 -3.42 2.14
CA ALA A 57 -0.30 -2.48 2.53
C ALA A 57 -0.24 -2.10 4.01
N ARG A 58 -0.04 -3.07 4.91
CA ARG A 58 0.14 -2.82 6.35
C ARG A 58 1.38 -1.97 6.62
N SER A 59 2.52 -2.33 6.02
CA SER A 59 3.75 -1.53 6.12
C SER A 59 3.52 -0.09 5.65
N THR A 60 2.84 0.09 4.52
CA THR A 60 2.50 1.42 3.99
C THR A 60 1.65 2.21 4.98
N TRP A 61 0.59 1.62 5.53
CA TRP A 61 -0.29 2.24 6.51
C TRP A 61 0.44 2.67 7.79
N HIS A 62 1.38 1.84 8.27
CA HIS A 62 2.19 2.16 9.43
C HIS A 62 3.25 3.24 9.15
N SER A 63 3.72 3.36 7.90
CA SER A 63 4.73 4.36 7.50
C SER A 63 4.20 5.80 7.30
N ILE A 64 2.88 5.98 7.27
CA ILE A 64 2.25 7.29 7.07
C ILE A 64 1.81 7.91 8.41
N SER A 65 1.85 9.24 8.50
CA SER A 65 1.47 9.97 9.71
C SER A 65 -0.03 9.96 9.95
N ASP A 66 -0.46 10.29 11.18
CA ASP A 66 -1.89 10.36 11.50
C ASP A 66 -2.64 11.39 10.67
N ALA A 67 -2.01 12.51 10.32
CA ALA A 67 -2.60 13.50 9.41
C ALA A 67 -2.87 12.91 8.02
N GLN A 68 -1.96 12.08 7.53
CA GLN A 68 -2.12 11.36 6.26
C GLN A 68 -3.21 10.30 6.36
N ARG A 69 -3.23 9.51 7.43
CA ARG A 69 -4.28 8.50 7.67
C ARG A 69 -5.67 9.13 7.72
N ARG A 70 -5.83 10.25 8.44
CA ARG A 70 -7.10 11.01 8.50
C ARG A 70 -7.55 11.50 7.12
N LEU A 71 -6.61 12.00 6.30
CA LEU A 71 -6.90 12.41 4.94
C LEU A 71 -7.37 11.23 4.07
N LEU A 72 -6.71 10.07 4.14
CA LEU A 72 -7.13 8.90 3.38
C LEU A 72 -8.51 8.40 3.81
N ILE A 73 -8.80 8.38 5.12
CA ILE A 73 -10.14 8.04 5.64
C ILE A 73 -11.20 8.98 5.05
N LEU A 74 -10.94 10.30 5.07
CA LEU A 74 -11.87 11.28 4.52
C LEU A 74 -12.14 11.06 3.03
N LEU A 75 -11.11 10.73 2.26
CA LEU A 75 -11.21 10.45 0.82
C LEU A 75 -11.92 9.12 0.51
N SER A 76 -12.08 8.22 1.49
CA SER A 76 -12.80 6.95 1.30
C SER A 76 -14.32 7.04 1.39
N ASN A 77 -14.86 8.20 1.79
CA ASN A 77 -16.30 8.38 2.02
C ASN A 77 -17.13 8.65 0.75
N GLY A 78 -16.55 8.49 -0.44
CA GLY A 78 -17.22 8.69 -1.74
C GLY A 78 -16.32 9.36 -2.77
N PRO A 79 -16.88 9.83 -3.90
CA PRO A 79 -16.14 10.60 -4.89
C PRO A 79 -15.55 11.84 -4.22
N ALA A 80 -14.23 11.84 -4.04
CA ALA A 80 -13.52 12.90 -3.36
C ALA A 80 -12.18 13.19 -4.04
N SER A 81 -11.83 14.46 -4.13
CA SER A 81 -10.54 14.92 -4.62
C SER A 81 -9.95 15.93 -3.66
N VAL A 82 -8.63 16.02 -3.65
CA VAL A 82 -7.91 17.07 -2.96
C VAL A 82 -7.66 18.18 -3.97
N ARG A 83 -8.02 19.42 -3.66
CA ARG A 83 -7.82 20.59 -4.53
C ARG A 83 -6.99 21.64 -3.83
N ARG A 84 -6.02 22.19 -4.55
CA ARG A 84 -5.16 23.24 -4.02
C ARG A 84 -5.99 24.51 -3.80
N THR A 85 -5.85 25.10 -2.62
CA THR A 85 -6.38 26.43 -2.31
C THR A 85 -5.28 27.48 -2.46
N LYS A 86 -5.62 28.78 -2.37
CA LYS A 86 -4.64 29.86 -2.48
C LYS A 86 -3.48 29.62 -1.50
N GLY A 87 -2.27 29.47 -2.04
CA GLY A 87 -1.05 29.19 -1.25
C GLY A 87 -0.55 27.75 -1.33
N ALA A 88 -0.07 27.22 -0.20
CA ALA A 88 0.49 25.87 -0.06
C ALA A 88 -0.42 24.91 0.72
N SER A 89 -1.73 25.15 0.63
CA SER A 89 -2.77 24.38 1.29
C SER A 89 -3.71 23.73 0.29
N TYR A 90 -4.39 22.70 0.77
CA TYR A 90 -5.33 21.91 0.02
C TYR A 90 -6.61 21.72 0.84
N ASP A 91 -7.71 21.60 0.13
CA ASP A 91 -9.00 21.24 0.68
C ASP A 91 -9.47 19.91 0.07
N VAL A 92 -10.21 19.12 0.84
CA VAL A 92 -10.94 17.97 0.29
C VAL A 92 -12.29 18.44 -0.18
N VAL A 93 -12.56 18.12 -1.44
CA VAL A 93 -13.86 18.26 -2.09
C VAL A 93 -14.45 16.88 -2.21
N SER A 94 -15.45 16.58 -1.38
CA SER A 94 -16.20 15.33 -1.43
C SER A 94 -17.66 15.62 -1.78
N GLU A 95 -18.25 14.81 -2.67
CA GLU A 95 -19.68 14.87 -2.96
C GLU A 95 -20.54 14.46 -1.75
N ALA A 96 -19.97 13.71 -0.80
CA ALA A 96 -20.63 13.28 0.43
C ALA A 96 -20.67 14.37 1.53
N GLY A 97 -20.34 15.64 1.20
CA GLY A 97 -20.35 16.77 2.14
C GLY A 97 -19.20 16.76 3.17
N SER A 98 -18.29 15.78 3.10
CA SER A 98 -17.08 15.74 3.94
C SER A 98 -16.11 16.82 3.50
N ARG A 99 -15.82 17.79 4.38
CA ARG A 99 -14.91 18.91 4.09
C ARG A 99 -13.79 18.96 5.11
N ALA A 100 -12.55 18.88 4.63
CA ALA A 100 -11.37 19.24 5.40
C ALA A 100 -10.62 20.35 4.66
N THR A 101 -10.11 21.33 5.40
CA THR A 101 -9.41 22.47 4.84
C THR A 101 -8.00 22.58 5.44
N GLY A 102 -7.12 23.31 4.75
CA GLY A 102 -5.78 23.61 5.28
C GLY A 102 -4.83 22.41 5.31
N ILE A 103 -5.05 21.40 4.47
CA ILE A 103 -4.14 20.27 4.33
C ILE A 103 -2.84 20.78 3.70
N ARG A 104 -1.71 20.55 4.38
CA ARG A 104 -0.41 21.02 3.90
C ARG A 104 0.00 20.31 2.61
N LEU A 105 0.58 21.05 1.66
CA LEU A 105 1.15 20.52 0.42
C LEU A 105 2.07 19.30 0.65
N GLY A 106 2.91 19.35 1.69
CA GLY A 106 3.79 18.22 2.04
C GLY A 106 3.06 16.93 2.39
N THR A 107 1.84 17.00 2.93
CA THR A 107 1.00 15.83 3.21
C THR A 107 0.57 15.17 1.91
N VAL A 108 0.07 15.96 0.96
CA VAL A 108 -0.43 15.48 -0.35
C VAL A 108 0.72 14.93 -1.19
N ARG A 109 1.84 15.65 -1.31
CA ARG A 109 3.04 15.18 -2.03
C ARG A 109 3.57 13.85 -1.48
N ASN A 110 3.60 13.69 -0.16
CA ASN A 110 4.08 12.44 0.44
C ASN A 110 3.15 11.25 0.17
N LEU A 111 1.84 11.49 0.08
CA LEU A 111 0.87 10.46 -0.29
C LEU A 111 0.97 10.13 -1.79
N ALA A 112 1.14 11.14 -2.65
CA ALA A 112 1.34 10.96 -4.08
C ALA A 112 2.64 10.19 -4.40
N ARG A 113 3.74 10.51 -3.71
CA ARG A 113 5.01 9.77 -3.81
C ARG A 113 4.88 8.27 -3.47
N ARG A 114 3.90 7.92 -2.65
CA ARG A 114 3.60 6.53 -2.25
C ARG A 114 2.53 5.89 -3.13
N GLU A 115 2.15 6.55 -4.22
CA GLU A 115 1.11 6.13 -5.16
C GLU A 115 -0.27 5.96 -4.47
N LEU A 116 -0.49 6.62 -3.33
CA LEU A 116 -1.78 6.62 -2.64
C LEU A 116 -2.70 7.74 -3.14
N LEU A 117 -2.11 8.73 -3.80
CA LEU A 117 -2.83 9.73 -4.56
C LEU A 117 -2.17 9.84 -5.92
N GLU A 118 -2.95 10.21 -6.93
CA GLU A 118 -2.44 10.57 -8.24
C GLU A 118 -2.72 12.04 -8.51
N TRP A 119 -1.80 12.72 -9.20
CA TRP A 119 -2.00 14.11 -9.59
C TRP A 119 -2.94 14.18 -10.79
N THR A 120 -3.98 15.00 -10.66
CA THR A 120 -5.03 15.21 -11.67
C THR A 120 -5.16 16.68 -12.06
N GLY A 121 -4.15 17.50 -11.77
CA GLY A 121 -4.08 18.89 -12.19
C GLY A 121 -3.91 19.06 -13.70
N GLY A 122 -4.04 20.31 -14.17
CA GLY A 122 -3.91 20.65 -15.58
C GLY A 122 -2.45 20.86 -16.02
N ALA A 123 -2.24 21.06 -17.32
CA ALA A 123 -0.91 21.24 -17.92
C ALA A 123 -0.08 22.39 -17.29
N PHE A 124 -0.75 23.42 -16.77
CA PHE A 124 -0.11 24.60 -16.18
C PHE A 124 0.13 24.50 -14.67
N ASP A 125 -0.58 23.60 -13.99
CA ASP A 125 -0.36 23.27 -12.57
C ASP A 125 -0.77 21.81 -12.33
N PRO A 126 0.16 20.85 -12.55
CA PRO A 126 -0.10 19.42 -12.36
C PRO A 126 -0.50 19.09 -10.92
N GLU A 127 -0.04 19.87 -9.94
CA GLU A 127 -0.32 19.66 -8.53
C GLU A 127 -1.61 20.36 -8.05
N ALA A 128 -2.36 20.99 -8.97
CA ALA A 128 -3.60 21.69 -8.64
C ALA A 128 -4.66 20.78 -8.01
N SER A 129 -4.68 19.49 -8.35
CA SER A 129 -5.58 18.51 -7.76
C SER A 129 -4.95 17.13 -7.67
N ALA A 130 -5.39 16.34 -6.71
CA ALA A 130 -5.04 14.94 -6.58
C ALA A 130 -6.27 14.07 -6.28
N ALA A 131 -6.29 12.85 -6.82
CA ALA A 131 -7.37 11.88 -6.64
C ALA A 131 -6.88 10.61 -5.91
N PRO A 132 -7.77 9.91 -5.17
CA PRO A 132 -7.45 8.61 -4.57
C PRO A 132 -7.20 7.55 -5.65
N THR A 133 -6.17 6.72 -5.45
CA THR A 133 -5.84 5.60 -6.33
C THR A 133 -6.45 4.28 -5.85
N GLU A 134 -6.44 3.24 -6.70
CA GLU A 134 -6.80 1.88 -6.28
C GLU A 134 -5.87 1.35 -5.17
N ARG A 135 -4.58 1.69 -5.24
CA ARG A 135 -3.59 1.35 -4.20
C ARG A 135 -3.99 1.93 -2.85
N MET A 136 -4.51 3.15 -2.83
CA MET A 136 -5.04 3.76 -1.61
C MET A 136 -6.23 3.01 -1.05
N ALA A 137 -7.20 2.63 -1.89
CA ALA A 137 -8.34 1.82 -1.46
C ALA A 137 -7.88 0.47 -0.88
N PHE A 138 -6.91 -0.17 -1.53
CA PHE A 138 -6.31 -1.42 -1.05
C PHE A 138 -5.63 -1.24 0.31
N VAL A 139 -4.80 -0.21 0.47
CA VAL A 139 -4.13 0.10 1.75
C VAL A 139 -5.13 0.43 2.85
N LEU A 140 -6.21 1.14 2.55
CA LEU A 140 -7.25 1.41 3.55
C LEU A 140 -7.99 0.15 4.00
N LYS A 141 -8.27 -0.77 3.07
CA LYS A 141 -9.00 -2.00 3.34
C LYS A 141 -8.15 -3.03 4.09
N HIS A 142 -6.88 -3.18 3.70
CA HIS A 142 -6.03 -4.29 4.17
C HIS A 142 -4.88 -3.85 5.09
N GLY A 143 -4.52 -2.56 5.07
CA GLY A 143 -3.42 -2.01 5.86
C GLY A 143 -3.80 -1.61 7.28
N ARG A 144 -5.10 -1.36 7.54
CA ARG A 144 -5.60 -1.04 8.88
C ARG A 144 -5.55 -2.30 9.76
N PRO A 145 -4.97 -2.24 10.97
CA PRO A 145 -5.09 -3.34 11.92
C PRO A 145 -6.57 -3.56 12.28
N ALA A 146 -6.96 -4.81 12.48
CA ALA A 146 -8.28 -5.12 13.03
C ALA A 146 -8.42 -4.47 14.43
N PRO A 147 -9.62 -4.07 14.85
CA PRO A 147 -9.82 -3.56 16.21
C PRO A 147 -9.25 -4.55 17.25
N GLY A 148 -8.23 -4.13 18.01
CA GLY A 148 -7.55 -4.96 19.02
C GLY A 148 -6.32 -5.74 18.55
N ALA A 149 -5.94 -5.66 17.26
CA ALA A 149 -4.71 -6.31 16.77
C ALA A 149 -3.47 -5.44 17.03
N HIS A 150 -2.52 -5.94 17.81
CA HIS A 150 -1.17 -5.38 17.92
C HIS A 150 -0.29 -5.90 16.77
N PHE A 151 0.49 -5.00 16.16
CA PHE A 151 1.47 -5.35 15.15
C PHE A 151 2.84 -5.44 15.80
N ASP A 152 3.50 -6.60 15.70
CA ASP A 152 4.86 -6.75 16.20
C ASP A 152 5.79 -5.80 15.44
N GLY A 153 6.44 -4.89 16.19
CA GLY A 153 7.33 -3.85 15.63
C GLY A 153 6.93 -2.40 15.93
N PHE A 154 5.84 -2.14 16.67
CA PHE A 154 5.45 -0.80 17.11
C PHE A 154 5.40 -0.71 18.64
N ARG A 155 6.22 0.16 19.23
CA ARG A 155 6.00 0.68 20.59
C ARG A 155 5.27 2.02 20.48
N PRO A 156 4.30 2.31 21.38
CA PRO A 156 3.55 3.56 21.40
C PRO A 156 4.44 4.81 21.47
#